data_AF-A0A0B0ENX7-F1
#
_entry.id   AF-A0A0B0ENX7-F1
#
_cell.length_a   1.000
_cell.length_b   1.000
_cell.length_c   1.000
_cell.angle_alpha   90.00
_cell.angle_beta   90.00
_cell.angle_gamma   90.00
#
_symmetry.space_group_name_H-M   'P 1'
#
loop_
_entity.id
_entity.type
_entity.pdbx_description
1 polymer ?
#
loop_
_entity_poly.entity_id
_entity_poly.type
_entity_poly.pdbx_seq_one_letter_code
_entity_poly.pdbx_strand_id
1 'polypeptide(L)' 'MVIINLNDLFQDQAKLAKLDEYIGKTLELAGEGNDVTLTGQAPVWLYLKIAHALHGKVRKLIYRSPVTGDVEIFDHNPLS' A
#
# COMPACT_ATOMS: atom_id res chain seq x y z
N MET A 1 -11.30 6.04 -4.37
CA MET A 1 -10.07 5.32 -4.73
C MET A 1 -8.89 6.19 -4.33
N VAL A 2 -8.00 5.67 -3.49
CA VAL A 2 -6.80 6.35 -2.97
C VAL A 2 -5.58 5.74 -3.64
N ILE A 3 -4.67 6.56 -4.16
CA ILE A 3 -3.40 6.10 -4.73
C ILE A 3 -2.28 6.54 -3.80
N ILE A 4 -1.47 5.59 -3.36
CA ILE A 4 -0.33 5.83 -2.47
C ILE A 4 0.94 5.41 -3.19
N ASN A 5 1.80 6.39 -3.46
CA ASN A 5 3.13 6.15 -3.99
C ASN A 5 4.09 5.90 -2.84
N LEU A 6 4.56 4.65 -2.69
CA LEU A 6 5.42 4.26 -1.57
C LEU A 6 6.78 4.95 -1.59
N ASN A 7 7.23 5.42 -2.76
CA ASN A 7 8.48 6.15 -2.89
C ASN A 7 8.45 7.49 -2.13
N ASP A 8 7.26 8.05 -1.89
CA ASP A 8 7.09 9.33 -1.20
C ASP A 8 7.19 9.19 0.34
N LEU A 9 7.28 7.94 0.85
CA LEU A 9 7.38 7.67 2.29
C LEU A 9 8.81 7.83 2.84
N PHE A 10 9.81 7.83 1.96
CA PHE A 10 11.23 7.95 2.28
C PHE A 10 11.93 8.83 1.24
N GLN A 11 13.19 9.19 1.47
CA GLN A 11 13.96 10.01 0.52
C GLN A 11 14.74 9.12 -0.45
N ASP A 12 15.87 8.55 0.00
CA ASP A 12 16.72 7.74 -0.88
C ASP A 12 16.40 6.24 -0.76
N GLN A 13 16.54 5.71 0.46
CA GLN A 13 16.36 4.30 0.74
C GLN A 13 15.46 4.12 1.96
N ALA A 14 14.44 3.28 1.82
CA ALA A 14 13.61 2.86 2.93
C ALA A 14 14.47 2.14 3.99
N LYS A 15 14.30 2.53 5.26
CA LYS A 15 15.04 1.95 6.39
C LYS A 15 14.11 1.12 7.25
N LEU A 16 14.50 -0.12 7.56
CA LEU A 16 13.72 -1.00 8.45
C LEU A 16 13.46 -0.36 9.82
N ALA A 17 14.39 0.44 10.34
CA ALA A 17 14.22 1.17 11.60
C ALA A 17 13.08 2.20 11.60
N LYS A 18 12.58 2.58 10.41
CA LYS A 18 11.47 3.52 10.22
C LYS A 18 10.18 2.83 9.76
N LEU A 19 10.13 1.49 9.84
CA LEU A 19 9.01 0.70 9.34
C LEU A 19 7.66 1.17 9.93
N ASP A 20 7.62 1.40 11.23
CA ASP A 20 6.39 1.83 11.92
C ASP A 20 5.94 3.22 11.45
N GLU A 21 6.87 4.13 11.15
CA GLU A 21 6.55 5.44 10.57
C GLU A 21 5.91 5.30 9.18
N TYR A 22 6.44 4.41 8.34
CA TYR A 22 5.92 4.18 7.00
C TYR A 22 4.53 3.54 7.04
N ILE A 23 4.32 2.57 7.94
CA ILE A 23 3.02 1.95 8.16
C ILE A 23 2.02 2.99 8.65
N GLY A 24 2.36 3.77 9.67
CA GLY A 24 1.49 4.80 10.24
C GLY A 24 1.02 5.82 9.20
N LYS A 25 1.97 6.38 8.43
CA LYS A 25 1.63 7.30 7.32
C LYS A 25 0.74 6.65 6.28
N THR A 26 1.00 5.39 5.93
CA THR A 26 0.22 4.71 4.91
C THR A 26 -1.20 4.43 5.38
N LEU A 27 -1.39 4.04 6.65
CA LEU A 27 -2.72 3.86 7.26
C LEU A 27 -3.51 5.18 7.28
N GLU A 28 -2.85 6.29 7.65
CA GLU A 28 -3.45 7.62 7.64
C GLU A 28 -3.90 8.04 6.22
N LEU A 29 -3.02 7.86 5.22
CA LEU A 29 -3.32 8.17 3.82
C LEU A 29 -4.43 7.28 3.25
N ALA A 30 -4.44 5.99 3.62
CA ALA A 30 -5.41 5.03 3.13
C ALA A 30 -6.82 5.28 3.68
N GLY A 31 -6.94 5.69 4.94
CA GLY A 31 -8.20 5.72 5.66
C GLY A 31 -8.82 4.33 5.84
N GLU A 32 -10.09 4.28 6.26
CA GLU A 32 -10.83 3.03 6.46
C GLU A 32 -11.90 2.81 5.37
N GLY A 33 -12.02 1.58 4.88
CA GLY A 33 -13.04 1.16 3.90
C GLY A 33 -12.82 1.62 2.46
N ASN A 34 -11.73 2.33 2.16
CA ASN A 34 -11.40 2.79 0.81
C ASN A 34 -10.88 1.66 -0.09
N ASP A 35 -10.94 1.88 -1.41
CA ASP A 35 -10.15 1.11 -2.37
C ASP A 35 -8.79 1.80 -2.54
N VAL A 36 -7.72 1.07 -2.31
CA VAL A 36 -6.36 1.60 -2.30
C VAL A 36 -5.51 0.98 -3.40
N THR A 37 -4.71 1.80 -4.07
CA THR A 37 -3.68 1.36 -5.01
C THR A 37 -2.31 1.76 -4.50
N LEU A 38 -1.43 0.79 -4.29
CA LEU A 38 -0.02 1.01 -4.00
C LEU A 38 0.78 1.02 -5.29
N THR A 39 1.67 2.00 -5.42
CA THR A 39 2.56 2.15 -6.58
C THR A 39 3.92 2.72 -6.15
N GLY A 40 4.83 2.87 -7.11
CA GLY A 40 6.13 3.49 -6.93
C GLY A 40 7.26 2.51 -6.63
N GLN A 41 8.48 3.01 -6.74
CA GLN A 41 9.67 2.23 -6.44
C GLN A 41 9.82 2.11 -4.92
N ALA A 42 9.73 0.89 -4.39
CA ALA A 42 10.03 0.60 -2.99
C ALA A 42 10.49 -0.86 -2.84
N PRO A 43 11.24 -1.20 -1.78
CA PRO A 43 11.63 -2.57 -1.53
C PRO A 43 10.42 -3.49 -1.35
N VAL A 44 10.53 -4.73 -1.81
CA VAL A 44 9.47 -5.75 -1.70
C VAL A 44 8.99 -5.92 -0.25
N TRP A 45 9.92 -5.90 0.72
CA TRP A 45 9.55 -6.05 2.13
C TRP A 45 8.62 -4.92 2.63
N LEU A 46 8.73 -3.71 2.08
CA LEU A 46 7.88 -2.58 2.48
C LEU A 46 6.46 -2.77 1.93
N TYR A 47 6.35 -3.19 0.67
CA TYR A 47 5.07 -3.59 0.07
C TYR A 47 4.38 -4.68 0.89
N LEU A 48 5.10 -5.73 1.29
CA LEU A 48 4.53 -6.82 2.08
C LEU A 48 4.02 -6.35 3.45
N LYS A 49 4.79 -5.52 4.16
CA LYS A 49 4.41 -4.99 5.47
C LYS A 49 3.21 -4.05 5.39
N ILE A 50 3.19 -3.17 4.39
CA ILE A 50 2.08 -2.23 4.18
C ILE A 50 0.82 -2.99 3.75
N ALA A 51 0.92 -3.93 2.81
CA ALA A 51 -0.23 -4.73 2.38
C ALA A 51 -0.85 -5.50 3.56
N HIS A 52 -0.01 -6.07 4.43
CA HIS A 52 -0.47 -6.73 5.65
C HIS A 52 -1.16 -5.75 6.61
N ALA A 53 -0.59 -4.56 6.84
CA ALA A 53 -1.19 -3.55 7.72
C ALA A 53 -2.53 -2.99 7.20
N LEU A 54 -2.67 -2.90 5.87
CA LEU A 54 -3.91 -2.45 5.22
C LEU A 54 -5.00 -3.55 5.18
N HIS A 55 -4.61 -4.82 5.32
CA HIS A 55 -5.55 -5.94 5.31
C HIS A 55 -6.53 -5.84 6.48
N GLY A 56 -7.83 -5.74 6.18
CA GLY A 56 -8.87 -5.51 7.18
C GLY A 56 -9.09 -4.04 7.56
N LYS A 57 -8.32 -3.11 6.99
CA LYS A 57 -8.54 -1.65 7.09
C LYS A 57 -9.17 -1.07 5.84
N VAL A 58 -8.71 -1.51 4.67
CA VAL A 58 -9.21 -1.07 3.37
C VAL A 58 -10.11 -2.14 2.76
N ARG A 59 -11.04 -1.73 1.89
CA ARG A 59 -11.96 -2.66 1.23
C ARG A 59 -11.24 -3.47 0.15
N LYS A 60 -10.45 -2.80 -0.68
CA LYS A 60 -9.74 -3.39 -1.81
C LYS A 60 -8.31 -2.86 -1.84
N LEU A 61 -7.35 -3.73 -2.18
CA LEU A 61 -5.96 -3.36 -2.38
C LEU A 61 -5.48 -3.80 -3.76
N ILE A 62 -4.92 -2.85 -4.50
CA ILE A 62 -4.32 -3.06 -5.82
C ILE A 62 -2.84 -2.70 -5.74
N TYR A 63 -1.99 -3.51 -6.36
CA TYR A 63 -0.62 -3.16 -6.70
C TYR A 63 -0.58 -2.68 -8.16
N ARG A 64 0.02 -1.52 -8.41
CA ARG A 64 0.18 -0.98 -9.76
C ARG A 64 1.66 -0.84 -10.10
N SER A 65 2.06 -1.39 -11.24
CA SER A 65 3.39 -1.17 -11.81
C SER A 65 3.32 -0.86 -13.31
N PRO A 66 4.32 -0.16 -13.88
CA PRO A 66 4.40 0.07 -15.32
C PRO A 66 4.49 -1.22 -16.17
N VAL A 67 4.92 -2.33 -15.56
CA VAL A 67 5.16 -3.60 -16.26
C VAL A 67 3.93 -4.49 -16.25
N THR A 68 3.26 -4.60 -15.09
CA THR A 68 2.13 -5.51 -14.88
C THR A 68 0.78 -4.82 -15.03
N GLY A 69 0.73 -3.49 -15.01
CA GLY A 69 -0.51 -2.76 -14.80
C GLY A 69 -1.06 -3.01 -13.39
N ASP A 70 -2.38 -3.08 -13.28
CA ASP A 70 -3.08 -3.30 -12.02
C ASP A 70 -3.16 -4.79 -11.69
N VAL A 71 -2.69 -5.14 -10.51
CA VAL A 71 -2.79 -6.48 -9.93
C VAL A 71 -3.59 -6.35 -8.64
N GLU A 72 -4.75 -6.99 -8.59
CA GLU A 72 -5.52 -7.09 -7.36
C GLU A 72 -4.77 -7.96 -6.35
N ILE A 73 -4.60 -7.44 -5.13
CA ILE A 73 -3.99 -8.17 -4.02
C ILE A 73 -5.08 -8.81 -3.16
N PHE A 74 -6.14 -8.05 -2.88
CA PHE A 74 -7.37 -8.56 -2.28
C PHE A 74 -8.55 -7.62 -2.57
N ASP A 75 -9.76 -8.18 -2.52
CA ASP A 75 -11.02 -7.45 -2.54
C ASP A 75 -11.97 -8.07 -1.51
N HIS A 76 -12.39 -7.27 -0.52
CA HIS A 76 -13.36 -7.67 0.51
C HIS A 76 -14.78 -7.17 0.21
N ASN A 77 -15.05 -6.72 -1.02
CA ASN A 77 -16.42 -6.47 -1.45
C ASN A 77 -17.18 -7.81 -1.51
N PRO A 78 -18.24 -8.02 -0.71
CA PRO A 78 -18.99 -9.29 -0.74
C PRO A 78 -19.75 -9.53 -2.05
N LEU A 79 -19.76 -8.54 -2.95
CA LEU A 79 -20.42 -8.56 -4.25
C LEU A 79 -19.43 -8.52 -5.43
N SER A 80 -18.12 -8.68 -5.20
CA SER A 80 -17.10 -8.68 -6.27
C SER A 80 -17.14 -9.90 -7.18
#